data_AF-A0A4Z0EV67-F1
#
_entry.id   AF-A0A4Z0EV67-F1
#
_cell.length_a   1.000
_cell.length_b   1.000
_cell.length_c   1.000
_cell.angle_alpha   90.00
_cell.angle_beta   90.00
_cell.angle_gamma   90.00
#
_symmetry.space_group_name_H-M   'P 1'
#
loop_
_entity.id
_entity.type
_entity.pdbx_description
1 polymer ?
#
loop_
_entity_poly.entity_id
_entity_poly.type
_entity_poly.pdbx_seq_one_letter_code
_entity_poly.pdbx_strand_id
1 'polypeptide(L)'
;MASPTDALRAKTDAELQFFVDNPSFYHADIVTAAQRELMRRGLGSARPASAPSPRPPGPTPTLAAQPAHAAAYTATAYDTDDTDGAAPTAGRRPLLWVAALVLVLAGVWLWQKRTPTAAPVAMSRPPHRSPDSLKLVEVVAHPLPSYDTDPIVATQVAQIPAAEKQQAAALRQFRELCRRFWAAETQTEFLTNQAHAGQAGDLFADQALAVRSTWRDWNKAAVYSYDFGPKMKDQFERMGQVASSQQHILDRMPALLPGRKFLTDKELVEREIDIQDLMRGIRPTSPVTGRPYRAVVLKAHL
;
A
#
# COMPACT_ATOMS: atom_id res chain seq x y z
N MET A 1 15.26 -13.90 8.43
CA MET A 1 14.27 -12.81 8.55
C MET A 1 14.49 -12.18 9.91
N ALA A 2 14.98 -10.95 9.97
CA ALA A 2 15.15 -10.26 11.25
C ALA A 2 13.77 -10.03 11.87
N SER A 3 13.60 -10.39 13.14
CA SER A 3 12.33 -10.13 13.83
C SER A 3 12.11 -8.62 13.93
N PRO A 4 10.86 -8.13 13.82
CA PRO A 4 10.56 -6.69 13.90
C PRO A 4 11.09 -6.04 15.20
N THR A 5 11.21 -6.83 16.26
CA THR A 5 11.81 -6.44 17.54
C THR A 5 13.29 -6.02 17.42
N ASP A 6 14.06 -6.64 16.52
CA ASP A 6 15.49 -6.34 16.33
C ASP A 6 15.68 -5.03 15.56
N ALA A 7 14.81 -4.75 14.59
CA ALA A 7 14.82 -3.48 13.86
C ALA A 7 14.44 -2.29 14.76
N LEU A 8 13.50 -2.48 15.70
CA LEU A 8 13.08 -1.43 16.64
C LEU A 8 14.14 -1.08 17.68
N ARG A 9 15.04 -2.01 18.01
CA ARG A 9 16.17 -1.73 18.93
C ARG A 9 17.17 -0.74 18.36
N ALA A 10 17.34 -0.73 17.03
CA ALA A 10 18.24 0.21 16.35
C ALA A 10 17.64 1.61 16.17
N LYS A 11 16.35 1.80 16.48
CA LYS A 11 15.64 3.09 16.33
C LYS A 11 15.87 4.02 17.52
N THR A 12 15.87 5.31 17.25
CA THR A 12 15.99 6.37 18.25
C THR A 12 14.68 6.54 19.02
N ASP A 13 14.73 7.20 20.18
CA ASP A 13 13.56 7.38 21.04
C ASP A 13 12.47 8.25 20.37
N ALA A 14 12.87 9.26 19.61
CA ALA A 14 11.95 10.10 18.84
C ALA A 14 11.24 9.31 17.72
N GLU A 15 11.95 8.43 17.01
CA GLU A 15 11.32 7.55 16.02
C GLU A 15 10.36 6.56 16.67
N LEU A 16 10.71 6.02 17.84
CA LEU A 16 9.83 5.14 18.60
C LEU A 16 8.56 5.86 19.06
N GLN A 17 8.69 7.10 19.55
CA GLN A 17 7.56 7.94 19.94
C GLN A 17 6.66 8.26 18.73
N PHE A 18 7.24 8.52 17.56
CA PHE A 18 6.48 8.78 16.33
C PHE A 18 5.54 7.62 15.95
N PHE A 19 5.97 6.36 16.12
CA PHE A 19 5.11 5.19 15.91
C PHE A 19 3.91 5.16 16.87
N VAL A 20 4.10 5.64 18.10
CA VAL A 20 3.06 5.68 19.14
C VAL A 20 2.08 6.83 18.91
N ASP A 21 2.57 7.99 18.50
CA ASP A 21 1.76 9.18 18.26
C ASP A 21 0.90 9.05 16.99
N ASN A 22 1.29 8.19 16.05
CA ASN A 22 0.62 8.03 14.76
C ASN A 22 0.21 6.58 14.46
N PRO A 23 -0.63 5.94 15.31
CA PRO A 23 -0.91 4.51 15.22
C PRO A 23 -1.67 4.11 13.95
N SER A 24 -2.38 5.06 13.30
CA SER A 24 -3.15 4.80 12.06
C SER A 24 -2.28 4.45 10.85
N PHE A 25 -0.99 4.83 10.84
CA PHE A 25 -0.09 4.57 9.71
C PHE A 25 0.71 3.26 9.85
N TYR A 26 0.59 2.56 10.97
CA TYR A 26 1.41 1.40 11.28
C TYR A 26 0.56 0.18 11.69
N HIS A 27 1.12 -1.02 11.51
CA HIS A 27 0.49 -2.22 12.03
C HIS A 27 0.51 -2.21 13.57
N ALA A 28 -0.58 -2.68 14.18
CA ALA A 28 -0.77 -2.69 15.64
C ALA A 28 0.41 -3.36 16.39
N ASP A 29 1.01 -4.40 15.79
CA ASP A 29 2.16 -5.10 16.38
C ASP A 29 3.41 -4.23 16.49
N ILE A 30 3.64 -3.36 15.51
CA ILE A 30 4.79 -2.43 15.49
C ILE A 30 4.59 -1.36 16.56
N VAL A 31 3.40 -0.79 16.65
CA VAL A 31 3.05 0.21 17.67
C VAL A 31 3.20 -0.39 19.07
N THR A 32 2.69 -1.60 19.28
CA THR A 32 2.78 -2.31 20.57
C THR A 32 4.22 -2.70 20.92
N ALA A 33 5.06 -3.02 19.92
CA ALA A 33 6.47 -3.28 20.13
C ALA A 33 7.27 -2.00 20.42
N ALA A 34 6.95 -0.88 19.77
CA ALA A 34 7.55 0.43 20.02
C ALA A 34 7.20 0.95 21.43
N GLN A 35 5.95 0.80 21.87
CA GLN A 35 5.53 1.13 23.24
C GLN A 35 6.32 0.33 24.28
N ARG A 36 6.47 -0.99 24.08
CA ARG A 36 7.28 -1.84 24.97
C ARG A 36 8.75 -1.44 24.99
N GLU A 37 9.30 -1.04 23.85
CA GLU A 37 10.67 -0.58 23.74
C GLU A 37 10.87 0.78 24.45
N LEU A 38 9.94 1.72 24.34
CA LEU A 38 9.96 2.99 25.10
C LEU A 38 9.84 2.76 26.62
N MET A 39 8.99 1.83 27.04
CA MET A 39 8.90 1.42 28.45
C MET A 39 10.21 0.80 28.93
N ARG A 40 10.85 -0.06 28.12
CA ARG A 40 12.15 -0.66 28.42
C ARG A 40 13.25 0.40 28.58
N ARG A 41 13.16 1.50 27.83
CA ARG A 41 14.09 2.65 27.89
C ARG A 41 13.76 3.66 28.99
N GLY A 42 12.69 3.46 29.75
CA GLY A 42 12.30 4.35 30.85
C GLY A 42 11.60 5.64 30.41
N LEU A 43 11.20 5.76 29.14
CA LEU A 43 10.54 6.94 28.56
C LEU A 43 9.01 6.84 28.58
N GLY A 44 8.44 5.73 29.09
CA GLY A 44 7.01 5.43 29.09
C GLY A 44 6.14 6.27 30.04
N SER A 45 6.59 7.43 30.53
CA SER A 45 5.78 8.30 31.38
C SER A 45 6.18 9.77 31.26
N ALA A 46 5.71 10.41 30.19
CA ALA A 46 5.49 11.84 30.17
C ALA A 46 4.25 12.14 29.33
N ARG A 47 3.09 12.20 30.00
CA ARG A 47 1.90 12.88 29.47
C ARG A 47 2.20 14.38 29.40
N PRO A 48 1.82 15.04 28.30
CA PRO A 48 1.02 16.27 28.42
C PRO A 48 -0.17 16.19 27.43
N ALA A 49 -1.43 16.35 27.82
CA ALA A 49 -2.03 17.58 28.36
C ALA A 49 -1.73 18.81 27.49
N SER A 50 -2.47 18.96 26.40
CA SER A 50 -2.63 20.24 25.70
C SER A 50 -4.11 20.55 25.56
N ALA A 51 -4.68 21.11 26.63
CA ALA A 51 -5.86 21.95 26.52
C ALA A 51 -5.43 23.33 25.97
N PRO A 52 -6.18 23.95 25.05
CA PRO A 52 -5.83 25.26 24.50
C PRO A 52 -6.10 26.36 25.54
N SER A 53 -5.08 27.14 25.90
CA SER A 53 -5.26 28.40 26.62
C SER A 53 -5.61 29.55 25.67
N PRO A 54 -6.42 30.52 26.12
CA PRO A 54 -7.03 31.55 25.27
C PRO A 54 -6.05 32.71 24.97
N ARG A 55 -6.08 33.17 23.72
CA ARG A 55 -5.35 34.33 23.22
C ARG A 55 -5.97 35.64 23.75
N PRO A 56 -5.18 36.60 24.28
CA PRO A 56 -5.67 37.95 24.57
C PRO A 56 -5.81 38.78 23.27
N PRO A 57 -6.80 39.69 23.18
CA PRO A 57 -7.00 40.52 22.00
C PRO A 57 -5.97 41.66 21.95
N GLY A 58 -5.12 41.64 20.92
CA GLY A 58 -4.25 42.75 20.55
C GLY A 58 -4.88 43.57 19.40
N PRO A 59 -4.67 44.90 19.36
CA PRO A 59 -5.43 45.83 18.53
C PRO A 59 -5.04 45.82 17.04
N THR A 60 -6.05 46.10 16.23
CA THR A 60 -6.02 46.45 14.81
C THR A 60 -5.01 47.57 14.48
N PRO A 61 -4.29 47.43 13.36
CA PRO A 61 -3.87 48.60 12.59
C PRO A 61 -4.44 48.57 11.17
N THR A 62 -5.39 49.48 10.97
CA THR A 62 -5.51 50.44 9.87
C THR A 62 -4.80 50.15 8.53
N LEU A 63 -5.65 50.05 7.52
CA LEU A 63 -5.39 50.09 6.08
C LEU A 63 -4.66 51.39 5.67
N ALA A 64 -3.51 51.27 5.01
CA ALA A 64 -2.94 52.33 4.18
C ALA A 64 -2.32 51.71 2.92
N ALA A 65 -2.48 52.41 1.80
CA ALA A 65 -2.34 51.94 0.42
C ALA A 65 -0.89 51.75 -0.07
N GLN A 66 -0.71 50.72 -0.94
CA GLN A 66 0.06 50.61 -2.22
C GLN A 66 1.42 51.35 -2.39
N PRO A 67 2.44 50.83 -3.13
CA PRO A 67 2.32 50.14 -4.41
C PRO A 67 3.33 49.00 -4.76
N ALA A 68 3.17 48.48 -5.97
CA ALA A 68 3.86 47.35 -6.59
C ALA A 68 5.37 47.55 -6.81
N HIS A 69 6.16 46.50 -6.56
CA HIS A 69 7.46 46.27 -7.21
C HIS A 69 7.70 44.78 -7.44
N ALA A 70 8.10 44.47 -8.67
CA ALA A 70 8.64 43.20 -9.11
C ALA A 70 10.05 42.97 -8.56
N ALA A 71 10.40 41.73 -8.21
CA ALA A 71 11.70 41.12 -8.49
C ALA A 71 11.83 39.71 -7.89
N ALA A 72 12.29 38.79 -8.73
CA ALA A 72 13.24 37.71 -8.46
C ALA A 72 13.10 36.88 -7.16
N TYR A 73 12.58 35.66 -7.30
CA TYR A 73 12.95 34.56 -6.41
C TYR A 73 14.34 34.05 -6.82
N THR A 74 15.36 34.46 -6.08
CA THR A 74 16.69 33.82 -6.09
C THR A 74 16.66 32.58 -5.21
N ALA A 75 17.08 31.46 -5.79
CA ALA A 75 17.31 30.20 -5.12
C ALA A 75 18.43 30.34 -4.09
N THR A 76 18.15 30.07 -2.83
CA THR A 76 19.18 29.86 -1.80
C THR A 76 19.75 28.45 -1.96
N ALA A 77 20.98 28.41 -2.46
CA ALA A 77 21.86 27.26 -2.44
C ALA A 77 22.10 26.79 -1.00
N TYR A 78 22.04 25.47 -0.79
CA TYR A 78 22.59 24.86 0.41
C TYR A 78 24.11 24.78 0.27
N ASP A 79 24.75 25.64 1.05
CA ASP A 79 26.14 25.58 1.47
C ASP A 79 26.35 24.25 2.21
N THR A 80 27.18 23.36 1.65
CA THR A 80 27.59 22.13 2.33
C THR A 80 29.04 22.31 2.69
N ASP A 81 29.23 22.65 3.96
CA ASP A 81 30.49 22.93 4.61
C ASP A 81 31.40 21.69 4.64
N ASP A 82 32.69 21.99 4.52
CA ASP A 82 33.83 21.07 4.48
C ASP A 82 33.86 20.12 5.69
N THR A 83 34.20 18.86 5.43
CA THR A 83 34.90 18.03 6.43
C THR A 83 35.85 17.07 5.72
N ASP A 84 37.06 17.56 5.50
CA ASP A 84 38.26 16.74 5.34
C ASP A 84 38.58 16.01 6.65
N GLY A 85 38.98 14.73 6.56
CA GLY A 85 39.73 14.10 7.65
C GLY A 85 39.70 12.58 7.75
N ALA A 86 40.78 11.98 7.25
CA ALA A 86 41.36 10.68 7.64
C ALA A 86 40.75 9.37 7.08
N ALA A 87 41.46 8.84 6.09
CA ALA A 87 41.49 7.42 5.77
C ALA A 87 42.19 6.61 6.89
N PRO A 88 41.82 5.33 7.06
CA PRO A 88 42.78 4.32 7.48
C PRO A 88 42.86 3.15 6.49
N THR A 89 44.04 3.03 5.88
CA THR A 89 44.85 1.82 5.67
C THR A 89 44.17 0.45 5.57
N ALA A 90 44.33 -0.14 4.38
CA ALA A 90 44.26 -1.57 4.12
C ALA A 90 45.27 -2.36 4.99
N GLY A 91 44.81 -3.45 5.62
CA GLY A 91 45.69 -4.36 6.36
C GLY A 91 44.99 -5.58 6.95
N ARG A 92 45.07 -6.70 6.22
CA ARG A 92 45.02 -8.11 6.67
C ARG A 92 43.91 -8.51 7.68
N ARG A 93 42.94 -9.32 7.20
CA ARG A 93 42.46 -10.58 7.85
C ARG A 93 41.37 -11.28 7.00
N PRO A 94 41.71 -11.99 5.91
CA PRO A 94 40.73 -12.79 5.17
C PRO A 94 40.36 -14.12 5.88
N LEU A 95 40.98 -14.45 7.02
CA LEU A 95 40.80 -15.77 7.65
C LEU A 95 39.53 -15.91 8.52
N LEU A 96 38.94 -14.81 9.00
CA LEU A 96 37.78 -14.87 9.90
C LEU A 96 36.46 -15.09 9.15
N TRP A 97 36.37 -14.66 7.89
CA TRP A 97 35.17 -14.87 7.07
C TRP A 97 34.99 -16.33 6.64
N VAL A 98 36.08 -17.07 6.43
CA VAL A 98 36.01 -18.50 6.09
C VAL A 98 35.56 -19.34 7.29
N ALA A 99 36.02 -19.01 8.51
CA ALA A 99 35.58 -19.70 9.72
C ALA A 99 34.09 -19.46 10.04
N ALA A 100 33.59 -18.23 9.81
CA ALA A 100 32.16 -17.92 9.96
C ALA A 100 31.29 -18.67 8.93
N LEU A 101 31.75 -18.79 7.69
CA LEU A 101 31.03 -19.53 6.65
C LEU A 101 30.95 -21.05 6.96
N VAL A 102 32.04 -21.63 7.49
CA VAL A 102 32.07 -23.05 7.90
C VAL A 102 31.15 -23.31 9.10
N LEU A 103 31.05 -22.38 10.07
CA LEU A 103 30.12 -22.50 11.19
C LEU A 103 28.65 -22.39 10.78
N VAL A 104 28.33 -21.53 9.81
CA VAL A 104 26.96 -21.44 9.25
C VAL A 104 26.60 -22.71 8.49
N LEU A 105 27.50 -23.24 7.66
CA LEU A 105 27.28 -24.50 6.94
C LEU A 105 27.17 -25.72 7.86
N ALA A 106 27.99 -25.79 8.92
CA ALA A 106 27.89 -26.84 9.93
C ALA A 106 26.58 -26.74 10.75
N GLY A 107 26.12 -25.53 11.05
CA GLY A 107 24.85 -25.28 11.73
C GLY A 107 23.64 -25.75 10.90
N VAL A 108 23.62 -25.48 9.60
CA VAL A 108 22.56 -25.94 8.68
C VAL A 108 22.55 -27.47 8.58
N TRP A 109 23.73 -28.12 8.52
CA TRP A 109 23.82 -29.58 8.45
C TRP A 109 23.38 -30.28 9.75
N LEU A 110 23.74 -29.72 10.91
CA LEU A 110 23.29 -30.25 12.21
C LEU A 110 21.80 -30.05 12.45
N TRP A 111 21.20 -28.98 11.91
CA TRP A 111 19.76 -28.76 11.99
C TRP A 111 19.00 -29.73 11.08
N GLN A 112 19.53 -30.03 9.88
CA GLN A 112 18.95 -31.00 8.95
C GLN A 112 19.03 -32.44 9.48
N LYS A 113 20.05 -32.78 10.29
CA LYS A 113 20.11 -34.07 11.01
C LYS A 113 19.26 -34.14 12.27
N ARG A 114 18.73 -33.01 12.74
CA ARG A 114 17.86 -32.93 13.93
C ARG A 114 16.37 -32.82 13.60
N THR A 115 15.98 -32.78 12.34
CA THR A 115 14.58 -33.05 12.00
C THR A 115 14.31 -34.52 12.31
N PRO A 116 13.49 -34.85 13.32
CA PRO A 116 13.09 -36.23 13.51
C PRO A 116 12.37 -36.66 12.24
N THR A 117 12.88 -37.70 11.58
CA THR A 117 12.09 -38.47 10.62
C THR A 117 10.81 -38.82 11.35
N ALA A 118 9.70 -38.20 10.96
CA ALA A 118 8.40 -38.47 11.55
C ALA A 118 8.17 -39.98 11.42
N ALA A 119 8.26 -40.68 12.55
CA ALA A 119 7.81 -42.06 12.62
C ALA A 119 6.36 -42.07 12.15
N PRO A 120 5.94 -43.07 11.34
CA PRO A 120 4.55 -43.19 10.96
C PRO A 120 3.74 -43.30 12.26
N VAL A 121 2.96 -42.26 12.54
CA VAL A 121 2.06 -42.24 13.69
C VAL A 121 1.04 -43.32 13.42
N ALA A 122 1.17 -44.46 14.10
CA ALA A 122 0.11 -45.44 14.21
C ALA A 122 -1.06 -44.73 14.89
N MET A 123 -2.04 -44.31 14.09
CA MET A 123 -3.25 -43.68 14.57
C MET A 123 -3.95 -44.65 15.52
N SER A 124 -4.01 -44.31 16.81
CA SER A 124 -4.98 -44.92 17.71
C SER A 124 -6.37 -44.59 17.18
N ARG A 125 -7.06 -45.63 16.72
CA ARG A 125 -8.42 -45.60 16.17
C ARG A 125 -9.35 -44.86 17.16
N PRO A 126 -9.89 -43.69 16.80
CA PRO A 126 -10.90 -43.05 17.62
C PRO A 126 -12.18 -43.91 17.63
N PRO A 127 -12.98 -43.89 18.70
CA PRO A 127 -14.24 -44.61 18.77
C PRO A 127 -15.14 -44.20 17.61
N HIS A 128 -15.71 -45.20 16.93
CA HIS A 128 -16.57 -45.07 15.75
C HIS A 128 -17.52 -43.86 15.83
N ARG A 129 -17.16 -42.76 15.16
CA ARG A 129 -18.15 -41.78 14.71
C ARG A 129 -18.89 -42.39 13.53
N SER A 130 -20.21 -42.40 13.61
CA SER A 130 -21.09 -42.91 12.59
C SER A 130 -20.81 -42.23 11.23
N PRO A 131 -20.84 -42.99 10.12
CA PRO A 131 -20.54 -42.50 8.77
C PRO A 131 -21.53 -41.42 8.25
N ASP A 132 -22.63 -41.16 8.96
CA ASP A 132 -23.60 -40.10 8.61
C ASP A 132 -23.18 -38.67 9.02
N SER A 133 -22.08 -38.50 9.75
CA SER A 133 -21.68 -37.20 10.33
C SER A 133 -20.65 -36.40 9.51
N LEU A 134 -20.13 -36.95 8.41
CA LEU A 134 -19.20 -36.28 7.50
C LEU A 134 -19.90 -36.00 6.16
N LYS A 135 -20.92 -35.14 6.17
CA LYS A 135 -21.44 -34.58 4.93
C LYS A 135 -20.43 -33.55 4.42
N LEU A 136 -19.68 -33.93 3.39
CA LEU A 136 -18.93 -32.98 2.57
C LEU A 136 -19.96 -32.01 1.98
N VAL A 137 -20.07 -30.83 2.57
CA VAL A 137 -20.80 -29.72 1.94
C VAL A 137 -19.89 -29.24 0.83
N GLU A 138 -20.27 -29.53 -0.41
CA GLU A 138 -19.63 -28.95 -1.58
C GLU A 138 -19.87 -27.43 -1.52
N VAL A 139 -18.87 -26.70 -1.04
CA VAL A 139 -18.87 -25.24 -1.11
C VAL A 139 -18.50 -24.90 -2.54
N VAL A 140 -19.50 -24.48 -3.33
CA VAL A 140 -19.28 -23.97 -4.68
C VAL A 140 -18.43 -22.70 -4.57
N ALA A 141 -17.12 -22.85 -4.71
CA ALA A 141 -16.21 -21.72 -4.79
C ALA A 141 -16.38 -21.09 -6.18
N HIS A 142 -16.84 -19.84 -6.23
CA HIS A 142 -16.77 -19.03 -7.44
C HIS A 142 -15.41 -18.32 -7.46
N PRO A 143 -14.40 -18.84 -8.21
CA PRO A 143 -13.09 -18.20 -8.24
C PRO A 143 -13.20 -16.80 -8.86
N LEU A 144 -12.43 -15.85 -8.33
CA LEU A 144 -12.26 -14.54 -8.96
C LEU A 144 -11.68 -14.75 -10.37
N PRO A 145 -12.27 -14.13 -11.42
CA PRO A 145 -11.72 -14.23 -12.76
C PRO A 145 -10.29 -13.67 -12.81
N SER A 146 -9.40 -14.38 -13.51
CA SER A 146 -8.07 -13.88 -13.84
C SER A 146 -8.12 -13.18 -15.19
N TYR A 147 -7.89 -11.87 -15.21
CA TYR A 147 -7.85 -11.08 -16.44
C TYR A 147 -6.41 -10.96 -16.95
N ASP A 148 -6.21 -11.13 -18.26
CA ASP A 148 -4.93 -10.82 -18.89
C ASP A 148 -4.73 -9.30 -19.00
N THR A 149 -3.77 -8.78 -18.24
CA THR A 149 -3.49 -7.34 -18.17
C THR A 149 -2.53 -6.85 -19.24
N ASP A 150 -1.76 -7.73 -19.89
CA ASP A 150 -0.72 -7.33 -20.83
C ASP A 150 -1.23 -6.48 -22.02
N PRO A 151 -2.35 -6.81 -22.69
CA PRO A 151 -2.86 -5.95 -23.77
C PRO A 151 -3.34 -4.58 -23.26
N ILE A 152 -3.82 -4.53 -22.02
CA ILE A 152 -4.27 -3.30 -21.36
C ILE A 152 -3.07 -2.38 -21.12
N VAL A 153 -2.01 -2.94 -20.53
CA VAL A 153 -0.76 -2.22 -20.23
C VAL A 153 -0.08 -1.76 -21.52
N ALA A 154 -0.07 -2.60 -22.56
CA ALA A 154 0.49 -2.23 -23.86
C ALA A 154 -0.22 -1.00 -24.47
N THR A 155 -1.56 -0.97 -24.39
CA THR A 155 -2.37 0.16 -24.89
C THR A 155 -2.09 1.44 -24.10
N GLN A 156 -1.99 1.35 -22.77
CA GLN A 156 -1.68 2.50 -21.92
C GLN A 156 -0.27 3.04 -22.19
N VAL A 157 0.72 2.15 -22.30
CA VAL A 157 2.12 2.52 -22.60
C VAL A 157 2.26 3.13 -24.00
N ALA A 158 1.42 2.72 -24.95
CA ALA A 158 1.42 3.30 -26.29
C ALA A 158 1.18 4.82 -26.25
N GLN A 159 0.38 5.33 -25.29
CA GLN A 159 0.06 6.75 -25.12
C GLN A 159 1.22 7.59 -24.57
N ILE A 160 2.28 6.96 -24.05
CA ILE A 160 3.45 7.68 -23.52
C ILE A 160 4.26 8.30 -24.68
N PRO A 161 4.68 9.57 -24.60
CA PRO A 161 5.48 10.22 -25.64
C PRO A 161 6.79 9.48 -25.93
N ALA A 162 7.28 9.58 -27.17
CA ALA A 162 8.52 8.93 -27.59
C ALA A 162 9.74 9.40 -26.77
N ALA A 163 9.78 10.68 -26.37
CA ALA A 163 10.83 11.25 -25.54
C ALA A 163 10.94 10.53 -24.17
N GLU A 164 9.81 10.30 -23.50
CA GLU A 164 9.78 9.60 -22.21
C GLU A 164 10.11 8.11 -22.36
N LYS A 165 9.75 7.49 -23.49
CA LYS A 165 10.05 6.08 -23.78
C LYS A 165 11.55 5.77 -23.91
N GLN A 166 12.40 6.77 -24.15
CA GLN A 166 13.86 6.58 -24.22
C GLN A 166 14.45 6.16 -22.86
N GLN A 167 13.77 6.49 -21.76
CA GLN A 167 14.19 6.10 -20.41
C GLN A 167 13.78 4.65 -20.11
N ALA A 168 14.57 3.70 -20.59
CA ALA A 168 14.25 2.26 -20.51
C ALA A 168 14.07 1.73 -19.06
N ALA A 169 14.70 2.34 -18.07
CA ALA A 169 14.51 1.97 -16.66
C ALA A 169 13.14 2.43 -16.14
N ALA A 170 12.82 3.72 -16.28
CA ALA A 170 11.53 4.30 -15.91
C ALA A 170 10.37 3.60 -16.62
N LEU A 171 10.51 3.32 -17.92
CA LEU A 171 9.49 2.62 -18.70
C LEU A 171 9.22 1.19 -18.20
N ARG A 172 10.26 0.47 -17.76
CA ARG A 172 10.12 -0.88 -17.18
C ARG A 172 9.39 -0.83 -15.83
N GLN A 173 9.75 0.12 -14.97
CA GLN A 173 9.09 0.31 -13.68
C GLN A 173 7.62 0.70 -13.85
N PHE A 174 7.35 1.65 -14.76
CA PHE A 174 6.00 2.09 -15.09
C PHE A 174 5.13 0.93 -15.59
N ARG A 175 5.63 0.11 -16.52
CA ARG A 175 4.94 -1.10 -17.01
C ARG A 175 4.55 -2.06 -15.88
N GLU A 176 5.47 -2.30 -14.95
CA GLU A 176 5.23 -3.19 -13.83
C GLU A 176 4.17 -2.64 -12.86
N LEU A 177 4.21 -1.34 -12.59
CA LEU A 177 3.17 -0.66 -11.81
C LEU A 177 1.80 -0.75 -12.49
N CYS A 178 1.74 -0.53 -13.81
CA CYS A 178 0.50 -0.67 -14.57
C CYS A 178 -0.04 -2.12 -14.50
N ARG A 179 0.80 -3.16 -14.60
CA ARG A 179 0.34 -4.55 -14.46
C ARG A 179 -0.32 -4.80 -13.11
N ARG A 180 0.34 -4.38 -12.03
CA ARG A 180 -0.18 -4.54 -10.66
C ARG A 180 -1.47 -3.77 -10.46
N PHE A 181 -1.53 -2.55 -10.98
CA PHE A 181 -2.72 -1.70 -10.94
C PHE A 181 -3.89 -2.41 -11.64
N TRP A 182 -3.71 -2.83 -12.90
CA TRP A 182 -4.78 -3.46 -13.67
C TRP A 182 -5.19 -4.82 -13.12
N ALA A 183 -4.27 -5.58 -12.52
CA ALA A 183 -4.60 -6.82 -11.85
C ALA A 183 -5.58 -6.59 -10.68
N ALA A 184 -5.36 -5.56 -9.87
CA ALA A 184 -6.25 -5.21 -8.77
C ALA A 184 -7.56 -4.52 -9.25
N GLU A 185 -7.45 -3.61 -10.22
CA GLU A 185 -8.58 -2.84 -10.74
C GLU A 185 -9.60 -3.73 -11.45
N THR A 186 -9.17 -4.65 -12.32
CA THR A 186 -10.10 -5.54 -13.03
C THR A 186 -10.87 -6.48 -12.09
N GLN A 187 -10.22 -6.96 -11.03
CA GLN A 187 -10.90 -7.75 -9.99
C GLN A 187 -11.89 -6.89 -9.20
N THR A 188 -11.52 -5.65 -8.88
CA THR A 188 -12.40 -4.72 -8.15
C THR A 188 -13.62 -4.37 -8.98
N GLU A 189 -13.42 -4.02 -10.25
CA GLU A 189 -14.51 -3.71 -11.17
C GLU A 189 -15.44 -4.91 -11.36
N PHE A 190 -14.91 -6.14 -11.45
CA PHE A 190 -15.74 -7.34 -11.47
C PHE A 190 -16.65 -7.45 -10.23
N LEU A 191 -16.08 -7.29 -9.03
CA LEU A 191 -16.86 -7.35 -7.78
C LEU A 191 -17.89 -6.23 -7.68
N THR A 192 -17.52 -5.00 -8.02
CA THR A 192 -18.45 -3.87 -8.01
C THR A 192 -19.60 -4.10 -8.99
N ASN A 193 -19.32 -4.62 -10.19
CA ASN A 193 -20.38 -5.00 -11.14
C ASN A 193 -21.27 -6.12 -10.62
N GLN A 194 -20.71 -7.13 -9.95
CA GLN A 194 -21.46 -8.22 -9.33
C GLN A 194 -22.40 -7.69 -8.23
N ALA A 195 -21.91 -6.77 -7.39
CA ALA A 195 -22.72 -6.09 -6.38
C ALA A 195 -23.85 -5.28 -7.03
N HIS A 196 -23.54 -4.48 -8.06
CA HIS A 196 -24.53 -3.72 -8.82
C HIS A 196 -25.58 -4.59 -9.49
N ALA A 197 -25.21 -5.78 -9.99
CA ALA A 197 -26.14 -6.74 -10.56
C ALA A 197 -27.02 -7.44 -9.50
N GLY A 198 -26.77 -7.22 -8.21
CA GLY A 198 -27.44 -7.96 -7.14
C GLY A 198 -27.01 -9.43 -7.07
N GLN A 199 -25.85 -9.74 -7.62
CA GLN A 199 -25.28 -11.10 -7.72
C GLN A 199 -24.18 -11.35 -6.68
N ALA A 200 -24.03 -10.46 -5.69
CA ALA A 200 -23.11 -10.66 -4.58
C ALA A 200 -23.58 -11.84 -3.72
N GLY A 201 -22.87 -12.97 -3.81
CA GLY A 201 -23.15 -14.16 -3.00
C GLY A 201 -22.52 -14.09 -1.60
N ASP A 202 -22.68 -15.16 -0.83
CA ASP A 202 -22.18 -15.24 0.56
C ASP A 202 -20.66 -15.05 0.67
N LEU A 203 -19.91 -15.41 -0.38
CA LEU A 203 -18.45 -15.28 -0.46
C LEU A 203 -17.96 -13.88 -0.84
N PHE A 204 -18.86 -12.91 -1.09
CA PHE A 204 -18.46 -11.59 -1.57
C PHE A 204 -17.49 -10.88 -0.63
N ALA A 205 -17.71 -10.98 0.69
CA ALA A 205 -16.84 -10.36 1.68
C ALA A 205 -15.43 -10.96 1.64
N ASP A 206 -15.31 -12.27 1.51
CA ASP A 206 -14.02 -12.96 1.40
C ASP A 206 -13.32 -12.64 0.07
N GLN A 207 -14.07 -12.56 -1.03
CA GLN A 207 -13.54 -12.12 -2.32
C GLN A 207 -13.05 -10.67 -2.25
N ALA A 208 -13.79 -9.76 -1.61
CA ALA A 208 -13.35 -8.38 -1.40
C ALA A 208 -12.05 -8.32 -0.58
N LEU A 209 -11.92 -9.15 0.46
CA LEU A 209 -10.66 -9.28 1.21
C LEU A 209 -9.50 -9.78 0.35
N ALA A 210 -9.75 -10.73 -0.55
CA ALA A 210 -8.75 -11.21 -1.50
C ALA A 210 -8.30 -10.10 -2.45
N VAL A 211 -9.22 -9.32 -3.01
CA VAL A 211 -8.89 -8.17 -3.89
C VAL A 211 -8.17 -7.05 -3.13
N ARG A 212 -8.47 -6.84 -1.84
CA ARG A 212 -7.67 -5.92 -1.01
C ARG A 212 -6.22 -6.37 -0.87
N SER A 213 -5.93 -7.67 -0.96
CA SER A 213 -4.55 -8.15 -0.95
C SER A 213 -3.78 -7.80 -2.23
N THR A 214 -4.44 -7.82 -3.40
CA THR A 214 -3.83 -7.40 -4.67
C THR A 214 -3.58 -5.90 -4.72
N TRP A 215 -4.49 -5.09 -4.17
CA TRP A 215 -4.24 -3.66 -3.94
C TRP A 215 -3.05 -3.38 -3.02
N ARG A 216 -2.87 -4.20 -1.97
CA ARG A 216 -1.73 -4.06 -1.06
C ARG A 216 -0.40 -4.27 -1.79
N ASP A 217 -0.35 -5.17 -2.76
CA ASP A 217 0.85 -5.41 -3.56
C ASP A 217 1.13 -4.27 -4.56
N TRP A 218 0.09 -3.59 -5.05
CA TRP A 218 0.24 -2.33 -5.75
C TRP A 218 0.75 -1.21 -4.83
N ASN A 219 0.14 -1.02 -3.65
CA ASN A 219 0.55 0.00 -2.69
C ASN A 219 2.03 -0.14 -2.29
N LYS A 220 2.49 -1.37 -1.99
CA LYS A 220 3.90 -1.64 -1.66
C LYS A 220 4.86 -1.18 -2.75
N ALA A 221 4.46 -1.32 -4.02
CA ALA A 221 5.25 -0.83 -5.14
C ALA A 221 5.12 0.70 -5.27
N ALA A 222 3.93 1.26 -5.10
CA ALA A 222 3.68 2.68 -5.25
C ALA A 222 4.37 3.57 -4.20
N VAL A 223 4.82 3.03 -3.05
CA VAL A 223 5.54 3.79 -2.01
C VAL A 223 6.90 4.31 -2.48
N TYR A 224 7.52 3.67 -3.48
CA TYR A 224 8.84 4.11 -3.95
C TYR A 224 8.75 5.41 -4.76
N SER A 225 9.81 6.21 -4.68
CA SER A 225 9.97 7.37 -5.55
C SER A 225 10.46 6.93 -6.93
N TYR A 226 9.79 7.40 -7.97
CA TYR A 226 10.10 7.10 -9.35
C TYR A 226 10.43 8.39 -10.11
N ASP A 227 11.48 8.35 -10.92
CA ASP A 227 11.84 9.45 -11.82
C ASP A 227 11.07 9.29 -13.15
N PHE A 228 9.76 9.53 -13.10
CA PHE A 228 8.89 9.46 -14.26
C PHE A 228 8.85 10.80 -15.00
N GLY A 229 8.89 10.71 -16.33
CA GLY A 229 8.54 11.85 -17.18
C GLY A 229 7.11 12.35 -16.94
N PRO A 230 6.77 13.56 -17.40
CA PRO A 230 5.51 14.22 -17.04
C PRO A 230 4.26 13.37 -17.34
N LYS A 231 4.21 12.67 -18.47
CA LYS A 231 3.03 11.88 -18.84
C LYS A 231 2.93 10.59 -18.03
N MET A 232 4.03 9.88 -17.81
CA MET A 232 4.06 8.71 -16.93
C MET A 232 3.68 9.09 -15.50
N LYS A 233 4.16 10.24 -15.02
CA LYS A 233 3.83 10.77 -13.67
C LYS A 233 2.34 11.10 -13.54
N ASP A 234 1.76 11.83 -14.49
CA ASP A 234 0.31 12.13 -14.52
C ASP A 234 -0.54 10.83 -14.47
N GLN A 235 -0.17 9.83 -15.28
CA GLN A 235 -0.88 8.54 -15.24
C GLN A 235 -0.67 7.78 -13.91
N PHE A 236 0.53 7.80 -13.35
CA PHE A 236 0.83 7.17 -12.06
C PHE A 236 0.04 7.82 -10.91
N GLU A 237 -0.05 9.15 -10.87
CA GLU A 237 -0.84 9.88 -9.88
C GLU A 237 -2.33 9.55 -9.99
N ARG A 238 -2.88 9.48 -11.21
CA ARG A 238 -4.27 9.05 -11.43
C ARG A 238 -4.51 7.61 -10.96
N MET A 239 -3.61 6.69 -11.28
CA MET A 239 -3.69 5.30 -10.78
C MET A 239 -3.70 5.26 -9.25
N GLY A 240 -2.90 6.12 -8.60
CA GLY A 240 -2.89 6.21 -7.14
C GLY A 240 -4.19 6.75 -6.54
N GLN A 241 -4.81 7.75 -7.17
CA GLN A 241 -6.11 8.25 -6.74
C GLN A 241 -7.20 7.19 -6.90
N VAL A 242 -7.24 6.49 -8.04
CA VAL A 242 -8.16 5.36 -8.26
C VAL A 242 -7.93 4.27 -7.21
N ALA A 243 -6.68 3.86 -6.98
CA ALA A 243 -6.35 2.81 -6.02
C ALA A 243 -6.82 3.16 -4.60
N SER A 244 -6.67 4.41 -4.18
CA SER A 244 -7.15 4.88 -2.87
C SER A 244 -8.67 4.81 -2.78
N SER A 245 -9.38 5.30 -3.81
CA SER A 245 -10.86 5.28 -3.83
C SER A 245 -11.41 3.86 -3.89
N GLN A 246 -10.79 2.97 -4.68
CA GLN A 246 -11.20 1.57 -4.80
C GLN A 246 -11.03 0.80 -3.49
N GLN A 247 -9.92 1.01 -2.78
CA GLN A 247 -9.74 0.41 -1.46
C GLN A 247 -10.81 0.88 -0.46
N HIS A 248 -11.16 2.17 -0.49
CA HIS A 248 -12.26 2.67 0.34
C HIS A 248 -13.60 2.00 -0.01
N ILE A 249 -13.90 1.83 -1.29
CA ILE A 249 -15.11 1.11 -1.75
C ILE A 249 -15.09 -0.33 -1.23
N LEU A 250 -13.99 -1.06 -1.41
CA LEU A 250 -13.85 -2.45 -0.96
C LEU A 250 -13.95 -2.59 0.58
N ASP A 251 -13.55 -1.58 1.34
CA ASP A 251 -13.65 -1.58 2.80
C ASP A 251 -15.10 -1.44 3.28
N ARG A 252 -15.90 -0.58 2.63
CA ARG A 252 -17.27 -0.26 3.06
C ARG A 252 -18.34 -1.12 2.39
N MET A 253 -18.14 -1.52 1.13
CA MET A 253 -19.16 -2.17 0.31
C MET A 253 -19.74 -3.45 0.93
N PRO A 254 -18.94 -4.39 1.49
CA PRO A 254 -19.50 -5.63 2.06
C PRO A 254 -20.56 -5.38 3.15
N ALA A 255 -20.35 -4.38 4.01
CA ALA A 255 -21.30 -4.01 5.06
C ALA A 255 -22.59 -3.35 4.52
N LEU A 256 -22.53 -2.83 3.29
CA LEU A 256 -23.61 -2.09 2.62
C LEU A 256 -24.33 -2.92 1.54
N LEU A 257 -23.92 -4.17 1.33
CA LEU A 257 -24.61 -5.11 0.44
C LEU A 257 -26.05 -5.43 0.88
N PRO A 258 -26.38 -5.64 2.18
CA PRO A 258 -27.74 -5.94 2.60
C PRO A 258 -28.70 -4.80 2.23
N GLY A 259 -29.73 -5.13 1.44
CA GLY A 259 -30.66 -4.12 0.92
C GLY A 259 -30.06 -3.16 -0.10
N ARG A 260 -28.87 -3.46 -0.65
CA ARG A 260 -28.16 -2.67 -1.66
C ARG A 260 -27.96 -1.20 -1.25
N LYS A 261 -27.72 -0.97 0.04
CA LYS A 261 -27.53 0.37 0.61
C LYS A 261 -26.35 1.11 -0.01
N PHE A 262 -25.37 0.39 -0.55
CA PHE A 262 -24.24 1.00 -1.27
C PHE A 262 -24.68 1.86 -2.47
N LEU A 263 -25.85 1.60 -3.07
CA LEU A 263 -26.40 2.41 -4.17
C LEU A 263 -26.90 3.78 -3.73
N THR A 264 -27.20 3.94 -2.45
CA THR A 264 -27.74 5.19 -1.87
C THR A 264 -26.78 5.84 -0.87
N ASP A 265 -25.68 5.16 -0.53
CA ASP A 265 -24.58 5.74 0.24
C ASP A 265 -23.88 6.79 -0.61
N LYS A 266 -24.07 8.06 -0.26
CA LYS A 266 -23.58 9.21 -1.04
C LYS A 266 -22.07 9.14 -1.27
N GLU A 267 -21.30 8.76 -0.25
CA GLU A 267 -19.85 8.69 -0.34
C GLU A 267 -19.41 7.61 -1.34
N LEU A 268 -19.98 6.40 -1.30
CA LEU A 268 -19.65 5.37 -2.28
C LEU A 268 -20.02 5.77 -3.71
N VAL A 269 -21.18 6.38 -3.90
CA VAL A 269 -21.64 6.84 -5.21
C VAL A 269 -20.74 7.95 -5.77
N GLU A 270 -20.36 8.93 -4.94
CA GLU A 270 -19.44 10.00 -5.31
C GLU A 270 -18.06 9.43 -5.68
N ARG A 271 -17.53 8.50 -4.88
CA ARG A 271 -16.23 7.86 -5.17
C ARG A 271 -16.26 7.02 -6.44
N GLU A 272 -17.34 6.30 -6.70
CA GLU A 272 -17.50 5.54 -7.94
C GLU A 272 -17.52 6.48 -9.17
N ILE A 273 -18.18 7.64 -9.05
CA ILE A 273 -18.14 8.70 -10.06
C ILE A 273 -16.71 9.20 -10.28
N ASP A 274 -15.99 9.52 -9.22
CA ASP A 274 -14.61 10.00 -9.30
C ASP A 274 -13.69 8.96 -9.96
N ILE A 275 -13.84 7.69 -9.59
CA ILE A 275 -13.11 6.58 -10.23
C ILE A 275 -13.41 6.53 -11.73
N GLN A 276 -14.67 6.64 -12.15
CA GLN A 276 -15.03 6.59 -13.57
C GLN A 276 -14.36 7.73 -14.35
N ASP A 277 -14.32 8.95 -13.80
CA ASP A 277 -13.68 10.09 -14.46
C ASP A 277 -12.15 9.95 -14.50
N LEU A 278 -11.53 9.52 -13.40
CA LEU A 278 -10.09 9.26 -13.33
C LEU A 278 -9.66 8.14 -14.29
N MET A 279 -10.42 7.04 -14.32
CA MET A 279 -10.17 5.89 -15.18
C MET A 279 -10.25 6.27 -16.64
N ARG A 280 -11.22 7.12 -17.03
CA ARG A 280 -11.31 7.68 -18.39
C ARG A 280 -10.01 8.38 -18.82
N GLY A 281 -9.36 9.08 -17.89
CA GLY A 281 -8.08 9.76 -18.13
C GLY A 281 -6.89 8.80 -18.35
N ILE A 282 -6.99 7.56 -17.85
CA ILE A 282 -5.99 6.50 -18.05
C ILE A 282 -6.33 5.69 -19.31
N ARG A 283 -7.59 5.26 -19.44
CA ARG A 283 -8.12 4.48 -20.56
C ARG A 283 -9.60 4.78 -20.76
N PRO A 284 -10.09 4.95 -22.00
CA PRO A 284 -11.48 5.33 -22.24
C PRO A 284 -12.50 4.19 -22.01
N THR A 285 -12.09 2.92 -22.09
CA THR A 285 -12.98 1.76 -22.07
C THR A 285 -12.56 0.74 -21.02
N SER A 286 -13.52 0.24 -20.27
CA SER A 286 -13.34 -0.81 -19.27
C SER A 286 -12.91 -2.13 -19.91
N PRO A 287 -11.89 -2.80 -19.37
CA PRO A 287 -11.50 -4.14 -19.80
C PRO A 287 -12.47 -5.24 -19.34
N VAL A 288 -13.24 -5.00 -18.27
CA VAL A 288 -14.15 -5.99 -17.69
C VAL A 288 -15.51 -5.96 -18.39
N THR A 289 -16.06 -4.76 -18.59
CA THR A 289 -17.41 -4.60 -19.15
C THR A 289 -17.40 -4.27 -20.64
N GLY A 290 -16.27 -3.86 -21.20
CA GLY A 290 -16.17 -3.35 -22.57
C GLY A 290 -16.87 -2.00 -22.80
N ARG A 291 -17.40 -1.38 -21.74
CA ARG A 291 -18.14 -0.11 -21.81
C ARG A 291 -17.20 1.09 -21.60
N PRO A 292 -17.49 2.25 -22.22
CA PRO A 292 -16.73 3.45 -21.95
C PRO A 292 -16.92 3.91 -20.50
N TYR A 293 -15.85 4.38 -19.87
CA TYR A 293 -15.94 5.02 -18.55
C TYR A 293 -16.73 6.33 -18.66
N ARG A 294 -17.59 6.60 -17.67
CA ARG A 294 -18.48 7.76 -17.70
C ARG A 294 -17.71 9.04 -17.39
N ALA A 295 -17.89 10.04 -18.24
CA ALA A 295 -17.44 11.39 -17.96
C ALA A 295 -18.50 12.09 -17.10
N VAL A 296 -18.16 12.42 -15.86
CA VAL A 296 -18.96 13.39 -15.11
C VAL A 296 -18.37 14.75 -15.40
N VAL A 297 -19.06 15.51 -16.26
CA VAL A 297 -18.76 16.94 -16.36
C VAL A 297 -19.19 17.54 -15.03
N LEU A 298 -18.26 17.63 -14.08
CA LEU A 298 -18.40 18.49 -12.91
C LEU A 298 -18.72 19.87 -13.48
N LYS A 299 -19.99 20.26 -13.43
CA LYS A 299 -20.37 21.65 -13.61
C LYS A 299 -19.64 22.38 -12.51
N ALA A 300 -18.56 23.05 -12.87
CA ALA A 300 -17.89 23.97 -11.97
C ALA A 300 -18.96 24.97 -11.51
N HIS A 301 -19.39 24.83 -10.27
CA HIS A 301 -20.08 25.89 -9.57
C HIS A 301 -19.02 26.98 -9.33
N LEU A 302 -18.81 27.80 -10.36
CA LEU A 302 -18.13 29.09 -10.29
C LEU A 302 -19.07 30.11 -9.64
#